data_AF-A0A7D3ZR34-F1
#
_entry.id   AF-A0A7D3ZR34-F1
#
_cell.length_a   1.000
_cell.length_b   1.000
_cell.length_c   1.000
_cell.angle_alpha   90.00
_cell.angle_beta   90.00
_cell.angle_gamma   90.00
#
_symmetry.space_group_name_H-M   'P 1'
#
loop_
_entity.id
_entity.type
_entity.pdbx_description
1 polymer ?
#
loop_
_entity_poly.entity_id
_entity_poly.type
_entity_poly.pdbx_seq_one_letter_code
_entity_poly.pdbx_strand_id
1 'polypeptide(L)' 'MDKPSDGDIMAAVEHVVVALNQIDGTDDHSFDTIDREELCEYIDYALTQAGIDVEALERRQGMDPGALTDQWRDW' A
#
# COMPACT_ATOMS: atom_id res chain seq x y z
N MET A 1 -6.27 22.55 7.30
CA MET A 1 -6.62 21.16 6.97
C MET A 1 -5.83 20.31 7.93
N ASP A 2 -6.51 19.50 8.75
CA ASP A 2 -5.82 18.64 9.71
C ASP A 2 -5.00 17.59 8.98
N LYS A 3 -3.88 17.17 9.59
CA LYS A 3 -3.07 16.07 9.06
C LYS A 3 -3.85 14.76 9.22
N PRO A 4 -3.81 13.87 8.22
CA PRO A 4 -4.44 12.56 8.34
C PRO A 4 -3.83 11.81 9.53
N SER A 5 -4.67 11.08 10.26
CA SER A 5 -4.19 10.17 11.30
C SER A 5 -3.54 8.94 10.68
N ASP A 6 -2.76 8.20 11.45
CA ASP A 6 -2.21 6.91 11.01
C ASP A 6 -3.32 5.96 10.53
N GLY A 7 -4.46 5.95 11.21
CA GLY A 7 -5.62 5.13 10.81
C GLY A 7 -6.21 5.55 9.47
N ASP A 8 -6.27 6.85 9.19
CA ASP A 8 -6.74 7.35 7.88
C ASP A 8 -5.80 6.91 6.75
N ILE A 9 -4.48 6.95 7.01
CA ILE A 9 -3.47 6.52 6.05
C ILE A 9 -3.58 5.00 5.81
N MET A 10 -3.65 4.20 6.88
CA MET A 10 -3.79 2.75 6.78
C MET A 10 -5.05 2.34 6.02
N ALA A 11 -6.19 3.00 6.28
CA ALA A 11 -7.43 2.74 5.57
C ALA A 11 -7.34 3.10 4.07
N ALA A 12 -6.63 4.17 3.72
CA ALA A 12 -6.40 4.52 2.33
C ALA A 12 -5.53 3.48 1.62
N VAL A 13 -4.47 2.98 2.27
CA VAL A 13 -3.61 1.93 1.73
C VAL A 13 -4.41 0.63 1.54
N GLU A 14 -5.17 0.21 2.55
CA GLU A 14 -6.07 -0.95 2.47
C GLU A 14 -6.96 -0.88 1.24
N HIS A 15 -7.67 0.24 1.06
CA HIS A 15 -8.59 0.40 -0.06
C HIS A 15 -7.90 0.28 -1.41
N VAL A 16 -6.68 0.82 -1.56
CA VAL A 16 -5.93 0.71 -2.82
C VAL A 16 -5.47 -0.72 -3.07
N VAL A 17 -4.87 -1.38 -2.07
CA VAL A 17 -4.37 -2.77 -2.22
C VAL A 17 -5.51 -3.73 -2.54
N VAL A 18 -6.62 -3.64 -1.80
CA VAL A 18 -7.81 -4.48 -2.05
C VAL A 18 -8.41 -4.19 -3.43
N ALA A 19 -8.42 -2.94 -3.89
CA ALA A 19 -8.88 -2.63 -5.25
C ALA A 19 -7.96 -3.23 -6.32
N LEU A 20 -6.64 -3.21 -6.11
CA LEU A 20 -5.68 -3.84 -7.01
C LEU A 20 -5.87 -5.37 -7.04
N ASN A 21 -6.18 -6.03 -5.91
CA ASN A 21 -6.49 -7.48 -5.87
C ASN A 21 -7.68 -7.81 -6.77
N GLN A 22 -8.69 -6.94 -6.79
CA GLN A 22 -9.91 -7.13 -7.58
C GLN A 22 -9.68 -6.91 -9.08
N ILE A 23 -8.65 -6.15 -9.44
CA ILE A 23 -8.27 -5.88 -10.83
C ILE A 23 -7.41 -7.03 -11.37
N ASP A 24 -6.55 -7.63 -10.54
CA ASP A 24 -5.68 -8.73 -10.96
C ASP A 24 -6.48 -9.95 -11.44
N GLY A 25 -6.13 -10.47 -12.61
CA GLY A 25 -6.77 -11.64 -13.22
C GLY A 25 -8.11 -11.34 -13.92
N THR A 26 -8.46 -10.07 -14.11
CA THR A 26 -9.58 -9.67 -14.98
C THR A 26 -9.17 -9.67 -16.47
N ASP A 27 -10.14 -9.72 -17.39
CA ASP A 27 -9.91 -10.01 -18.82
C ASP A 27 -8.81 -9.17 -19.51
N ASP A 28 -8.58 -7.93 -19.06
CA ASP A 28 -7.56 -7.01 -19.61
C ASP A 28 -6.43 -6.65 -18.62
N HIS A 29 -6.45 -7.19 -17.40
CA HIS A 29 -5.49 -6.84 -16.34
C HIS A 29 -5.01 -8.08 -15.58
N SER A 30 -3.74 -8.41 -15.74
CA SER A 30 -3.04 -9.38 -14.91
C SER A 30 -1.69 -8.79 -14.54
N PHE A 31 -1.38 -8.79 -13.26
CA PHE A 31 -0.09 -8.38 -12.74
C PHE A 31 0.78 -9.62 -12.59
N ASP A 32 1.97 -9.61 -13.17
CA ASP A 32 2.98 -10.61 -12.87
C ASP A 32 3.65 -10.33 -11.50
N THR A 33 4.62 -11.17 -11.12
CA THR A 33 5.34 -10.99 -9.85
C THR A 33 6.03 -9.64 -9.75
N ILE A 34 6.59 -9.13 -10.84
CA ILE A 34 7.30 -7.84 -10.87
C ILE A 34 6.28 -6.71 -10.78
N ASP A 35 5.19 -6.76 -11.53
CA ASP A 35 4.12 -5.76 -11.48
C ASP A 35 3.59 -5.58 -10.05
N ARG A 36 3.39 -6.68 -9.33
CA ARG A 36 2.90 -6.68 -7.94
C ARG A 36 3.90 -6.05 -6.98
N GLU A 37 5.18 -6.35 -7.13
CA GLU A 37 6.26 -5.72 -6.35
C GLU A 37 6.32 -4.22 -6.62
N GLU A 38 6.33 -3.81 -7.90
CA GLU A 38 6.34 -2.41 -8.31
C GLU A 38 5.12 -1.64 -7.81
N LEU A 39 3.91 -2.21 -7.85
CA LEU A 39 2.71 -1.57 -7.32
C LEU A 39 2.84 -1.25 -5.83
N CYS A 40 3.47 -2.13 -5.06
CA CYS A 40 3.72 -1.90 -3.64
C CYS A 40 4.75 -0.79 -3.43
N GLU A 41 5.82 -0.80 -4.21
CA GLU A 41 6.83 0.28 -4.20
C GLU A 41 6.23 1.64 -4.60
N TYR A 42 5.32 1.68 -5.59
CA TYR A 42 4.66 2.91 -6.00
C TYR A 42 3.72 3.46 -4.92
N ILE A 43 3.04 2.58 -4.16
CA ILE A 43 2.23 3.01 -3.01
C ILE A 43 3.12 3.65 -1.94
N ASP A 44 4.23 2.99 -1.57
CA ASP A 44 5.21 3.54 -0.62
C ASP A 44 5.75 4.89 -1.10
N TYR A 45 6.21 4.94 -2.35
CA TYR A 45 6.78 6.14 -2.94
C TYR A 45 5.76 7.29 -2.96
N ALA A 46 4.50 7.02 -3.31
CA ALA A 46 3.44 8.03 -3.32
C ALA A 46 3.20 8.61 -1.93
N LEU A 47 3.18 7.77 -0.88
CA LEU A 47 3.04 8.22 0.51
C LEU A 47 4.25 9.05 0.95
N THR A 48 5.45 8.60 0.62
CA THR A 48 6.69 9.33 0.87
C THR A 48 6.70 10.70 0.18
N GLN A 49 6.28 10.79 -1.08
CA GLN A 49 6.12 12.07 -1.80
C GLN A 49 5.05 12.98 -1.18
N ALA A 50 4.03 12.40 -0.53
CA ALA A 50 3.04 13.13 0.24
C ALA A 50 3.55 13.60 1.62
N GLY A 51 4.81 13.29 1.97
CA GLY A 51 5.45 13.69 3.22
C GLY A 51 5.15 12.77 4.40
N ILE A 52 4.70 11.54 4.13
CA ILE A 52 4.50 10.50 5.15
C ILE A 52 5.82 9.75 5.33
N ASP A 53 6.29 9.66 6.57
CA ASP A 53 7.40 8.78 6.94
C ASP A 53 6.84 7.35 7.07
N VAL A 54 6.95 6.57 6.00
CA VAL A 54 6.33 5.23 5.89
C VAL A 54 6.96 4.26 6.88
N GLU A 55 8.30 4.20 6.98
CA GLU A 55 8.94 3.34 7.98
C GLU A 55 8.52 3.69 9.41
N ALA A 56 8.36 4.98 9.72
CA ALA A 56 7.87 5.38 11.03
C ALA A 56 6.40 5.03 11.23
N LEU A 57 5.57 5.08 10.19
CA LEU A 57 4.19 4.61 10.23
C LEU A 57 4.15 3.11 10.52
N GLU A 58 4.87 2.29 9.76
CA GLU A 58 4.97 0.83 9.96
C GLU A 58 5.39 0.49 11.38
N ARG A 59 6.46 1.13 11.89
CA ARG A 59 6.91 0.94 13.28
C ARG A 59 5.83 1.31 14.31
N ARG A 60 5.04 2.36 14.08
CA ARG A 60 3.92 2.73 14.97
C ARG A 60 2.77 1.73 14.91
N GLN A 61 2.59 1.04 13.78
CA GLN A 61 1.62 -0.04 13.60
C GLN A 61 2.15 -1.40 14.07
N GLY A 62 3.42 -1.49 14.48
CA GLY A 62 4.05 -2.75 14.91
C GLY A 62 4.42 -3.68 13.75
N MET A 63 4.61 -3.12 12.57
CA MET A 63 4.99 -3.82 11.34
C MET A 63 6.51 -3.78 11.11
N ASP A 64 7.02 -4.78 10.40
CA ASP A 64 8.39 -4.76 9.89
C ASP A 64 8.54 -3.71 8.76
N PRO A 65 9.73 -3.10 8.58
CA PRO A 65 9.96 -2.16 7.49
C PRO A 65 9.69 -2.77 6.11
N GLY A 66 8.90 -2.10 5.28
CA GLY A 66 8.51 -2.55 3.95
C GLY A 66 7.30 -3.50 3.93
N ALA A 67 6.67 -3.77 5.08
CA ALA A 67 5.52 -4.64 5.20
C ALA A 67 4.17 -3.92 5.07
N LEU A 68 4.16 -2.60 4.79
CA LEU A 68 2.96 -1.74 4.81
C LEU A 68 1.74 -2.37 4.14
N THR A 69 1.90 -2.95 2.94
CA THR A 69 0.78 -3.49 2.16
C THR A 69 0.54 -4.98 2.38
N ASP A 70 1.47 -5.70 3.03
CA ASP A 70 1.53 -7.17 3.04
C ASP A 70 0.23 -7.81 3.53
N GLN A 71 -0.39 -7.23 4.55
CA GLN A 71 -1.57 -7.82 5.21
C GLN A 71 -2.83 -7.86 4.33
N TRP A 72 -2.86 -7.13 3.22
CA TRP A 72 -4.04 -7.02 2.34
C TRP A 72 -3.81 -7.59 0.94
N ARG A 73 -2.61 -8.08 0.61
CA ARG A 73 -2.34 -8.64 -0.72
C ARG A 73 -3.00 -10.02 -0.85
N ASP A 74 -3.83 -10.20 -1.88
CA ASP A 74 -4.48 -11.50 -2.20
C ASP A 74 -3.90 -12.16 -3.47
N TRP A 75 -3.09 -11.42 -4.24
CA TRP A 75 -2.50 -11.85 -5.51
C TRP A 75 -1.35 -12.85 -5.38
#